data_AF-A0A349VZ83-F1
#
_entry.id   AF-A0A349VZ83-F1
#
_cell.length_a   1.000
_cell.length_b   1.000
_cell.length_c   1.000
_cell.angle_alpha   90.00
_cell.angle_beta   90.00
_cell.angle_gamma   90.00
#
_symmetry.space_group_name_H-M   'P 1'
#
loop_
_entity.id
_entity.type
_entity.pdbx_description
1 polymer ?
#
loop_
_entity_poly.entity_id
_entity_poly.type
_entity_poly.pdbx_seq_one_letter_code
_entity_poly.pdbx_strand_id
1 'polypeptide(L)'
;MKDQDLFIKELIDLFPSLEEELSDEDYRASITFQMGCFKRFMQEAIAENDGDKFDAMVNFLTKNLPLVDKRVQNAIYLSFLGKLDFSETPNLKKRLGQDLGKAYTDIENYNNSPVSDEVKTFLNKF
;
A
#
# COMPACT_ATOMS: atom_id res chain seq x y z
N MET A 1 15.05 14.01 -1.38
CA MET A 1 14.33 12.79 -0.94
C MET A 1 13.20 13.27 -0.06
N LYS A 2 11.97 12.89 -0.41
CA LYS A 2 10.75 13.28 0.29
C LYS A 2 10.66 12.48 1.60
N ASP A 3 10.39 13.15 2.72
CA ASP A 3 10.18 12.47 4.00
C ASP A 3 8.71 12.03 4.15
N GLN A 4 8.42 11.32 5.25
CA GLN A 4 7.07 10.85 5.57
C GLN A 4 6.07 12.00 5.69
N ASP A 5 6.42 13.07 6.40
CA ASP A 5 5.51 14.19 6.66
C ASP A 5 5.09 14.87 5.35
N LEU A 6 6.04 15.12 4.45
CA LEU A 6 5.75 15.68 3.13
C LEU A 6 4.95 14.69 2.26
N PHE A 7 5.18 13.37 2.39
CA PHE A 7 4.40 12.36 1.69
C PHE A 7 2.93 12.39 2.10
N ILE A 8 2.68 12.41 3.41
CA ILE A 8 1.33 12.45 3.97
C ILE A 8 0.64 13.76 3.67
N LYS A 9 1.35 14.89 3.77
CA LYS A 9 0.79 16.19 3.42
C LYS A 9 0.25 16.22 1.98
N GLU A 10 1.06 15.79 1.01
CA GLU A 10 0.60 15.78 -0.39
C GLU A 10 -0.52 14.76 -0.64
N LEU A 11 -0.60 13.70 0.16
CA LEU A 11 -1.72 12.76 0.11
C LEU A 11 -3.01 13.41 0.61
N ILE A 12 -2.94 14.16 1.72
CA ILE A 12 -4.06 14.93 2.27
C ILE A 12 -4.50 16.04 1.31
N ASP A 13 -3.54 16.77 0.72
CA ASP A 13 -3.84 17.83 -0.24
C ASP A 13 -4.65 17.30 -1.44
N LEU A 14 -4.41 16.04 -1.85
CA LEU A 14 -5.14 15.38 -2.93
C LEU A 14 -6.45 14.73 -2.46
N PHE A 15 -6.49 14.22 -1.23
CA PHE A 15 -7.66 13.57 -0.63
C PHE A 15 -7.95 14.16 0.76
N PRO A 16 -8.56 15.37 0.83
CA PRO A 16 -8.75 16.06 2.11
C PRO A 16 -9.59 15.29 3.12
N SER A 17 -10.44 14.35 2.67
CA SER A 17 -11.21 13.46 3.55
C SER A 17 -10.35 12.58 4.45
N LEU A 18 -9.05 12.43 4.16
CA LEU A 18 -8.11 11.67 4.96
C LEU A 18 -7.43 12.48 6.07
N GLU A 19 -7.63 13.80 6.12
CA GLU A 19 -6.89 14.69 7.03
C GLU A 19 -7.05 14.29 8.49
N GLU A 20 -8.28 14.01 8.93
CA GLU A 20 -8.59 13.64 10.31
C GLU A 20 -7.84 12.37 10.73
N GLU A 21 -7.92 11.32 9.92
CA GLU A 21 -7.27 10.03 10.23
C GLU A 21 -5.74 10.09 10.11
N LEU A 22 -5.21 10.80 9.10
CA LEU A 22 -3.77 10.81 8.83
C LEU A 22 -2.98 11.77 9.73
N SER A 23 -3.67 12.78 10.28
CA SER A 23 -3.09 13.78 11.18
C SER A 23 -3.25 13.41 12.66
N ASP A 24 -3.92 12.30 12.97
CA ASP A 24 -4.04 11.77 14.33
C ASP A 24 -2.64 11.62 14.95
N GLU A 25 -2.45 12.21 16.14
CA GLU A 25 -1.17 12.20 16.85
C GLU A 25 -0.69 10.77 17.13
N ASP A 26 -1.61 9.83 17.34
CA ASP A 26 -1.29 8.41 17.57
C ASP A 26 -0.75 7.73 16.30
N TYR A 27 -1.13 8.21 15.11
CA TYR A 27 -0.73 7.62 13.82
C TYR A 27 0.43 8.35 13.16
N ARG A 28 0.63 9.64 13.49
CA ARG A 28 1.67 10.49 12.89
C ARG A 28 3.08 9.89 13.03
N ALA A 29 3.36 9.19 14.12
CA ALA A 29 4.66 8.56 14.35
C ALA A 29 4.92 7.30 13.49
N SER A 30 3.91 6.80 12.77
CA SER A 30 3.96 5.50 12.10
C SER A 30 3.33 5.53 10.70
N ILE A 31 4.19 5.56 9.68
CA ILE A 31 3.78 5.40 8.29
C ILE A 31 2.89 4.15 8.07
N THR A 32 3.12 3.09 8.84
CA THR A 32 2.32 1.86 8.77
C THR A 32 0.85 2.11 9.10
N PHE A 33 0.57 2.88 10.17
CA PHE A 33 -0.81 3.20 10.57
C PHE A 33 -1.48 4.16 9.58
N GLN A 34 -0.74 5.19 9.14
CA GLN A 34 -1.20 6.11 8.10
C GLN A 34 -1.55 5.38 6.79
N MET A 35 -0.72 4.41 6.40
CA MET A 35 -0.98 3.58 5.23
C MET A 35 -2.11 2.57 5.45
N GLY A 36 -2.40 2.18 6.69
CA GLY A 36 -3.61 1.44 7.04
C GLY A 36 -4.88 2.25 6.77
N CYS A 37 -4.88 3.54 7.10
CA CYS A 37 -5.98 4.46 6.78
C CYS A 37 -6.17 4.59 5.28
N PHE A 38 -5.08 4.87 4.55
CA PHE A 38 -5.11 4.98 3.09
C PHE A 38 -5.53 3.67 2.40
N LYS A 39 -5.14 2.51 2.95
CA LYS A 39 -5.58 1.19 2.47
C LYS A 39 -7.10 1.08 2.52
N ARG A 40 -7.73 1.42 3.65
CA ARG A 40 -9.20 1.36 3.78
C ARG A 40 -9.88 2.23 2.72
N PHE A 41 -9.41 3.45 2.57
CA PHE A 41 -9.91 4.40 1.59
C PHE A 41 -9.79 3.91 0.14
N MET A 42 -8.67 3.27 -0.21
CA MET A 42 -8.51 2.66 -1.54
C MET A 42 -9.36 1.41 -1.72
N GLN A 43 -9.52 0.61 -0.66
CA GLN A 43 -10.35 -0.59 -0.70
C GLN A 43 -11.83 -0.26 -0.90
N GLU A 44 -12.32 0.86 -0.36
CA GLU A 44 -13.68 1.36 -0.63
C GLU A 44 -13.86 1.67 -2.11
N ALA A 45 -12.92 2.39 -2.74
CA ALA A 45 -12.98 2.66 -4.18
C ALA A 45 -12.96 1.36 -5.01
N ILE A 46 -12.20 0.36 -4.57
CA ILE A 46 -12.16 -0.97 -5.21
C ILE A 46 -13.51 -1.68 -5.09
N ALA A 47 -14.13 -1.67 -3.89
CA ALA A 47 -15.41 -2.31 -3.62
C ALA A 47 -16.58 -1.64 -4.34
N GLU A 48 -16.56 -0.31 -4.45
CA GLU A 48 -17.54 0.49 -5.19
C GLU A 48 -17.29 0.47 -6.71
N ASN A 49 -16.19 -0.16 -7.15
CA ASN A 49 -15.70 -0.12 -8.53
C ASN A 49 -15.56 1.33 -9.06
N ASP A 50 -15.21 2.26 -8.17
CA ASP A 50 -14.92 3.65 -8.47
C ASP A 50 -13.53 3.75 -9.11
N GLY A 51 -13.54 3.61 -10.43
CA GLY A 51 -12.34 3.64 -11.24
C GLY A 51 -11.59 4.97 -11.21
N ASP A 52 -12.29 6.10 -11.11
CA ASP A 52 -11.67 7.41 -11.21
C ASP A 52 -10.92 7.74 -9.92
N LYS A 53 -11.55 7.46 -8.76
CA LYS A 53 -10.90 7.57 -7.46
C LYS A 53 -9.71 6.61 -7.36
N PHE A 54 -9.88 5.36 -7.83
CA PHE A 54 -8.79 4.38 -7.88
C PHE A 54 -7.59 4.87 -8.70
N ASP A 55 -7.82 5.37 -9.92
CA ASP A 55 -6.74 5.85 -10.78
C ASP A 55 -6.04 7.08 -10.19
N ALA A 56 -6.77 7.97 -9.51
CA ALA A 56 -6.17 9.10 -8.81
C ALA A 56 -5.17 8.63 -7.73
N MET A 57 -5.55 7.60 -6.96
CA MET A 57 -4.69 7.00 -5.93
C MET A 57 -3.47 6.29 -6.52
N VAL A 58 -3.65 5.52 -7.59
CA VAL A 58 -2.54 4.88 -8.32
C VAL A 58 -1.57 5.91 -8.90
N ASN A 59 -2.09 6.98 -9.50
CA ASN A 59 -1.29 8.06 -10.07
C ASN A 59 -0.48 8.79 -9.00
N PHE A 60 -1.09 9.04 -7.83
CA PHE A 60 -0.39 9.63 -6.69
C PHE A 60 0.79 8.74 -6.26
N LEU A 61 0.56 7.45 -6.06
CA LEU A 61 1.60 6.50 -5.64
C LEU A 61 2.73 6.39 -6.67
N THR A 62 2.37 6.27 -7.96
CA THR A 62 3.34 6.15 -9.05
C THR A 62 4.28 7.35 -9.12
N LYS A 63 3.77 8.56 -8.86
CA LYS A 63 4.58 9.78 -8.87
C LYS A 63 5.42 9.96 -7.61
N ASN A 64 4.90 9.54 -6.45
CA ASN A 64 5.48 9.90 -5.16
C ASN A 64 6.35 8.81 -4.53
N LEU A 65 6.06 7.53 -4.76
CA LEU A 65 6.83 6.43 -4.17
C LEU A 65 8.31 6.41 -4.58
N PRO A 66 8.71 6.78 -5.81
CA PRO A 66 10.13 6.85 -6.16
C PRO A 66 10.88 7.99 -5.46
N LEU A 67 10.17 8.97 -4.91
CA LEU A 67 10.74 10.19 -4.33
C LEU A 67 10.98 10.08 -2.81
N VAL A 68 10.29 9.15 -2.14
CA VAL A 68 10.46 8.89 -0.71
C VAL A 68 11.69 8.03 -0.43
N ASP A 69 12.15 8.04 0.82
CA ASP A 69 13.22 7.14 1.23
C ASP A 69 12.80 5.66 1.18
N LYS A 70 13.78 4.76 1.07
CA LYS A 70 13.55 3.32 0.92
C LYS A 70 12.81 2.70 2.11
N ARG A 71 12.96 3.23 3.33
CA ARG A 71 12.27 2.70 4.52
C ARG A 71 10.79 3.01 4.43
N VAL A 72 10.43 4.26 4.11
CA VAL A 72 9.04 4.67 3.86
C VAL A 72 8.45 3.88 2.69
N GLN A 73 9.18 3.78 1.59
CA GLN A 73 8.76 3.01 0.41
C GLN A 73 8.44 1.55 0.76
N ASN A 74 9.34 0.86 1.48
CA ASN A 74 9.13 -0.52 1.90
C ASN A 74 7.92 -0.68 2.83
N ALA A 75 7.73 0.25 3.76
CA ALA A 75 6.56 0.24 4.62
C ALA A 75 5.27 0.32 3.79
N ILE A 76 5.19 1.27 2.85
CA ILE A 76 4.01 1.43 1.98
C ILE A 76 3.74 0.15 1.16
N TYR A 77 4.78 -0.46 0.59
CA TYR A 77 4.60 -1.70 -0.16
C TYR A 77 4.04 -2.84 0.70
N LEU A 78 4.57 -3.05 1.90
CA LEU A 78 4.20 -4.20 2.73
C LEU A 78 2.91 -3.98 3.54
N SER A 79 2.71 -2.78 4.09
CA SER A 79 1.56 -2.49 4.96
C SER A 79 0.32 -2.08 4.19
N PHE A 80 0.47 -1.54 2.97
CA PHE A 80 -0.62 -1.08 2.13
C PHE A 80 -0.77 -1.93 0.86
N LEU A 81 0.21 -1.92 -0.05
CA LEU A 81 0.01 -2.49 -1.39
C LEU A 81 -0.24 -4.00 -1.33
N GLY A 82 0.57 -4.71 -0.55
CA GLY A 82 0.43 -6.15 -0.33
C GLY A 82 -0.82 -6.57 0.45
N LYS A 83 -1.66 -5.62 0.86
CA LYS A 83 -2.87 -5.85 1.66
C LYS A 83 -4.16 -5.45 0.93
N LEU A 84 -4.06 -4.89 -0.27
CA LEU A 84 -5.23 -4.62 -1.12
C LEU A 84 -5.83 -5.94 -1.61
N ASP A 85 -7.15 -6.02 -1.63
CA ASP A 85 -7.89 -7.18 -2.13
C ASP A 85 -8.61 -6.81 -3.43
N PHE A 86 -8.33 -7.55 -4.49
CA PHE A 86 -8.92 -7.37 -5.82
C PHE A 86 -9.78 -8.57 -6.25
N SER A 87 -10.14 -9.46 -5.32
CA SER A 87 -10.89 -10.69 -5.61
C SER A 87 -12.24 -10.42 -6.28
N GLU A 88 -12.95 -9.37 -5.86
CA GLU A 88 -14.26 -8.99 -6.40
C GLU A 88 -14.19 -8.10 -7.65
N THR A 89 -13.12 -7.31 -7.81
CA THR A 89 -12.92 -6.37 -8.94
C THR A 89 -11.54 -6.54 -9.60
N PRO A 90 -11.26 -7.70 -10.23
CA PRO A 90 -9.94 -8.03 -10.80
C PRO A 90 -9.52 -7.13 -11.97
N ASN A 91 -10.46 -6.42 -12.58
CA ASN A 91 -10.21 -5.39 -13.61
C ASN A 91 -9.39 -4.21 -13.06
N LEU A 92 -9.62 -3.81 -11.80
CA LEU A 92 -8.88 -2.70 -11.18
C LEU A 92 -7.43 -3.07 -10.88
N LYS A 93 -7.13 -4.35 -10.58
CA LYS A 93 -5.73 -4.83 -10.42
C LYS A 93 -4.87 -4.50 -11.64
N LYS A 94 -5.42 -4.58 -12.85
CA LYS A 94 -4.72 -4.27 -14.10
C LYS A 94 -4.37 -2.78 -14.24
N ARG A 95 -5.08 -1.91 -13.53
CA ARG A 95 -4.89 -0.45 -13.56
C ARG A 95 -3.81 0.04 -12.60
N LEU A 96 -3.25 -0.83 -11.76
CA LEU A 96 -2.06 -0.51 -10.96
C LEU A 96 -0.86 -0.07 -11.83
N GLY A 97 -0.86 -0.40 -13.13
CA GLY A 97 0.24 -0.10 -14.03
C GLY A 97 1.42 -1.05 -13.83
N GLN A 98 2.51 -0.78 -14.53
CA GLN A 98 3.65 -1.71 -14.63
C GLN A 98 4.37 -1.88 -13.29
N ASP A 99 4.76 -0.78 -12.64
CA ASP A 99 5.63 -0.82 -11.47
C ASP A 99 4.89 -1.32 -10.23
N LEU A 100 3.73 -0.72 -9.90
CA LEU A 100 2.92 -1.14 -8.76
C LEU A 100 2.30 -2.52 -8.99
N GLY A 101 1.89 -2.85 -10.23
CA GLY A 101 1.37 -4.17 -10.57
C GLY A 101 2.44 -5.26 -10.41
N LYS A 102 3.68 -4.99 -10.81
CA LYS A 102 4.81 -5.89 -10.58
C LYS A 102 5.08 -6.04 -9.08
N ALA A 103 5.18 -4.94 -8.34
CA ALA A 103 5.43 -4.97 -6.90
C ALA A 103 4.34 -5.76 -6.15
N TYR A 104 3.06 -5.53 -6.47
CA TYR A 104 1.95 -6.29 -5.92
C TYR A 104 2.10 -7.79 -6.18
N THR A 105 2.40 -8.17 -7.43
CA THR A 105 2.55 -9.57 -7.84
C THR A 105 3.74 -10.24 -7.13
N ASP A 106 4.86 -9.53 -7.00
CA ASP A 106 6.04 -10.03 -6.29
C ASP A 106 5.72 -10.29 -4.79
N ILE A 107 4.96 -9.39 -4.15
CA ILE A 107 4.52 -9.53 -2.75
C ILE A 107 3.53 -10.70 -2.60
N GLU A 108 2.55 -10.81 -3.51
CA GLU A 108 1.58 -11.90 -3.53
C GLU A 108 2.28 -13.26 -3.68
N ASN A 109 3.26 -13.37 -4.59
CA ASN A 109 4.07 -14.56 -4.77
C ASN A 109 4.91 -14.89 -3.53
N TYR A 110 5.52 -13.89 -2.89
CA TYR A 110 6.28 -14.09 -1.66
C TYR A 110 5.41 -14.64 -0.53
N ASN A 111 4.22 -14.07 -0.33
CA ASN A 111 3.28 -14.50 0.71
C ASN A 111 2.70 -15.89 0.46
N ASN A 112 2.55 -16.29 -0.80
CA ASN A 112 2.05 -17.60 -1.20
C ASN A 112 3.16 -18.64 -1.40
N SER A 113 4.43 -18.25 -1.25
CA SER A 113 5.54 -19.18 -1.42
C SER A 113 5.57 -20.19 -0.28
N PRO A 114 5.77 -21.50 -0.59
CA PRO A 114 5.90 -22.50 0.45
C PRO A 114 7.09 -22.18 1.34
N VAL A 115 6.92 -22.31 2.65
CA VAL A 115 8.01 -22.24 3.63
C VAL A 115 9.11 -23.22 3.19
N SER A 116 10.35 -22.75 3.13
CA SER A 116 11.47 -23.59 2.70
C SER A 116 11.60 -24.81 3.61
N ASP A 117 12.05 -25.93 3.06
CA ASP A 117 12.21 -27.17 3.83
C ASP A 117 13.24 -27.02 4.96
N GLU A 118 14.19 -26.08 4.83
CA GLU A 118 15.09 -25.66 5.90
C GLU A 118 14.35 -25.03 7.09
N VAL A 119 13.41 -24.11 6.81
CA VAL A 119 12.60 -23.46 7.86
C VAL A 119 11.62 -24.46 8.47
N LYS A 120 11.00 -25.34 7.67
CA LYS A 120 10.15 -26.43 8.21
C LYS A 120 10.96 -27.35 9.13
N THR A 121 12.17 -27.71 8.73
CA THR A 121 13.07 -28.57 9.52
C THR A 121 13.53 -27.88 10.80
N PHE A 122 13.72 -26.55 10.78
CA PHE A 122 14.02 -25.77 11.98
C PHE A 122 12.82 -25.69 12.94
N LEU A 123 11.61 -25.44 12.43
CA LEU A 123 10.39 -25.37 13.25
C LEU A 123 10.02 -26.71 13.88
N ASN A 124 10.27 -27.82 13.16
CA ASN A 124 9.99 -29.17 13.66
C ASN A 124 11.03 -29.69 14.68
N LYS A 125 12.05 -28.88 15.04
CA LYS A 125 13.05 -29.23 16.06
C LYS A 125 12.70 -28.75 17.47
N PHE A 126 11.59 -28.05 17.64
CA PHE A 126 11.04 -27.60 18.93
C PHE A 126 9.66 -28.20 19.14
#